data_AF-A0A1D8ART8-F1
#
_entry.id   AF-A0A1D8ART8-F1
#
_cell.length_a   1.000
_cell.length_b   1.000
_cell.length_c   1.000
_cell.angle_alpha   90.00
_cell.angle_beta   90.00
_cell.angle_gamma   90.00
#
_symmetry.space_group_name_H-M   'P 1'
#
loop_
_entity.id
_entity.type
_entity.pdbx_description
1 polymer ?
#
loop_
_entity_poly.entity_id
_entity_poly.type
_entity_poly.pdbx_seq_one_letter_code
_entity_poly.pdbx_strand_id
1 'polypeptide(L)'
;MKKSGFSVLRFVLKQTSDGRLTQEVRRCGEFADVEAAFDTARMEALREWQDAVNQPELSTAPGRVVEIKIKDTEWGYELKKDHQVVSRFWVHDTAPAVIPGA
;
A
#
# COMPACT_ATOMS: atom_id res chain seq x y z
N MET A 1 -15.05 5.77 23.82
CA MET A 1 -14.37 5.61 22.51
C MET A 1 -14.49 4.16 22.10
N LYS A 2 -15.03 3.85 20.92
CA LYS A 2 -14.94 2.49 20.36
C LYS A 2 -13.46 2.21 20.11
N LYS A 3 -12.93 1.08 20.59
CA LYS A 3 -11.57 0.66 20.24
C LYS A 3 -11.53 0.40 18.74
N SER A 4 -10.63 1.07 18.03
CA SER A 4 -10.30 0.72 16.65
C SER A 4 -9.79 -0.72 16.64
N GLY A 5 -10.37 -1.60 15.83
CA GLY A 5 -9.92 -2.98 15.68
C GLY A 5 -8.83 -3.09 14.62
N PHE A 6 -8.90 -2.27 13.58
CA PHE A 6 -8.05 -2.34 12.40
C PHE A 6 -7.35 -1.01 12.12
N SER A 7 -6.17 -1.08 11.51
CA SER A 7 -5.42 0.07 11.02
C SER A 7 -4.96 -0.18 9.60
N VAL A 8 -4.97 0.86 8.76
CA VAL A 8 -4.39 0.77 7.42
C VAL A 8 -3.03 1.45 7.45
N LEU A 9 -1.99 0.68 7.13
CA LEU A 9 -0.62 1.15 7.04
C LEU A 9 -0.17 1.16 5.59
N ARG A 10 0.44 2.26 5.19
CA ARG A 10 1.06 2.43 3.89
C ARG A 10 2.57 2.36 4.03
N PHE A 11 3.18 1.49 3.25
CA PHE A 11 4.62 1.34 3.12
C PHE A 11 5.02 1.74 1.72
N VAL A 12 6.01 2.61 1.59
CA VAL A 12 6.51 3.06 0.29
C VAL A 12 7.99 2.84 0.21
N LEU A 13 8.42 2.21 -0.87
CA LEU A 13 9.83 2.13 -1.21
C LEU A 13 10.27 3.47 -1.80
N LYS A 14 11.21 4.13 -1.12
CA LYS A 14 11.83 5.37 -1.59
C LYS A 14 13.30 5.15 -1.87
N GLN A 15 13.79 5.76 -2.94
CA GLN A 15 15.22 5.88 -3.16
C GLN A 15 15.68 7.25 -2.64
N THR A 16 16.68 7.25 -1.76
CA THR A 16 17.33 8.48 -1.31
C THR A 16 18.31 8.97 -2.39
N SER A 17 18.73 10.23 -2.29
CA SER A 17 19.62 10.87 -3.27
C SER A 17 21.00 10.21 -3.39
N ASP A 18 21.43 9.47 -2.38
CA ASP A 18 22.64 8.63 -2.36
C ASP A 18 22.43 7.23 -2.98
N GLY A 19 21.24 6.96 -3.52
CA GLY A 19 20.89 5.70 -4.19
C GLY A 19 20.40 4.59 -3.26
N ARG A 20 20.40 4.78 -1.94
CA ARG A 20 19.91 3.77 -0.99
C ARG A 20 18.39 3.64 -1.06
N LEU A 21 17.92 2.41 -0.87
CA LEU A 21 16.49 2.15 -0.71
C LEU A 21 16.10 2.29 0.77
N THR A 22 15.08 3.08 1.02
CA THR A 22 14.47 3.30 2.33
C THR A 22 12.97 3.03 2.24
N GLN A 23 12.33 2.90 3.40
CA GLN A 23 10.90 2.68 3.47
C GLN A 23 10.24 3.79 4.30
N GLU A 24 9.29 4.49 3.70
CA GLU A 24 8.40 5.37 4.45
C GLU A 24 7.19 4.57 4.93
N VAL A 25 6.78 4.81 6.18
CA VAL A 25 5.56 4.23 6.75
C VAL A 25 4.61 5.35 7.15
N ARG A 26 3.37 5.28 6.69
CA ARG A 26 2.29 6.21 7.05
C ARG A 26 1.04 5.45 7.47
N ARG A 27 0.31 5.97 8.46
CA ARG A 27 -1.03 5.46 8.79
C ARG A 27 -2.08 6.15 7.91
N CYS A 28 -2.87 5.37 7.18
CA CYS A 28 -3.96 5.87 6.32
C CYS A 28 -5.30 5.97 7.08
N GLY A 29 -5.42 5.30 8.23
CA GLY A 29 -6.58 5.43 9.11
C GLY A 29 -6.66 4.33 10.15
N GLU A 30 -7.63 4.47 11.04
CA GLU A 30 -8.01 3.48 12.05
C GLU A 30 -9.52 3.23 11.96
N PHE A 31 -9.91 1.97 12.04
CA PHE A 31 -11.24 1.52 11.71
C PHE A 31 -11.74 0.53 12.76
N ALA A 32 -13.03 0.62 13.08
CA ALA A 32 -13.70 -0.36 13.93
C ALA A 32 -14.11 -1.63 13.15
N ASP A 33 -14.15 -1.52 11.82
CA ASP A 33 -14.63 -2.55 10.90
C ASP A 33 -13.54 -2.87 9.85
N VAL A 34 -13.44 -4.16 9.49
CA VAL A 34 -12.41 -4.65 8.58
C VAL A 34 -12.73 -4.28 7.13
N GLU A 35 -14.00 -4.30 6.74
CA GLU A 35 -14.42 -3.95 5.37
C GLU A 35 -14.09 -2.47 5.09
N ALA A 36 -14.40 -1.57 6.03
CA ALA A 36 -14.02 -0.16 5.95
C ALA A 36 -12.50 0.06 5.84
N ALA A 37 -11.69 -0.77 6.50
CA ALA A 37 -10.25 -0.72 6.40
C ALA A 37 -9.76 -1.17 5.01
N PHE A 38 -10.32 -2.26 4.45
CA PHE A 38 -10.01 -2.71 3.10
C PHE A 38 -10.46 -1.71 2.03
N ASP A 39 -11.66 -1.14 2.16
CA ASP A 39 -12.14 -0.11 1.25
C ASP A 39 -11.22 1.11 1.24
N THR A 40 -10.75 1.54 2.42
CA THR A 40 -9.78 2.64 2.50
C THR A 40 -8.45 2.26 1.87
N ALA A 41 -7.92 1.07 2.16
CA ALA A 41 -6.68 0.59 1.56
C ALA A 41 -6.78 0.52 0.03
N ARG A 42 -7.94 0.11 -0.51
CA ARG A 42 -8.21 0.06 -1.95
C ARG A 42 -8.25 1.46 -2.57
N MET A 43 -8.95 2.40 -1.94
CA MET A 43 -9.03 3.78 -2.43
C MET A 43 -7.65 4.44 -2.47
N GLU A 44 -6.84 4.24 -1.43
CA GLU A 44 -5.47 4.77 -1.36
C GLU A 44 -4.57 4.12 -2.43
N ALA A 45 -4.69 2.80 -2.65
CA ALA A 45 -3.98 2.11 -3.72
C ALA A 45 -4.36 2.60 -5.12
N LEU A 46 -5.66 2.81 -5.37
CA LEU A 46 -6.17 3.36 -6.63
C LEU A 46 -5.67 4.78 -6.86
N ARG A 47 -5.64 5.62 -5.82
CA ARG A 47 -5.10 6.98 -5.92
C ARG A 47 -3.64 6.96 -6.33
N GLU A 48 -2.81 6.15 -5.67
CA GLU A 48 -1.39 6.06 -6.03
C GLU A 48 -1.13 5.39 -7.38
N TRP A 49 -1.94 4.42 -7.76
CA TRP A 49 -1.89 3.89 -9.11
C TRP A 49 -2.18 4.98 -10.14
N GLN A 50 -3.23 5.78 -9.92
CA GLN A 50 -3.60 6.88 -10.81
C GLN A 50 -2.49 7.94 -10.89
N ASP A 51 -1.88 8.30 -9.76
CA ASP A 51 -0.76 9.22 -9.72
C ASP A 51 0.45 8.65 -10.48
N ALA A 52 0.75 7.35 -10.29
CA ALA A 52 1.88 6.68 -10.92
C ALA A 52 1.73 6.58 -12.44
N VAL A 53 0.55 6.18 -12.96
CA VAL A 53 0.33 6.09 -14.42
C VAL A 53 0.33 7.44 -15.12
N ASN A 54 0.06 8.53 -14.38
CA ASN A 54 0.09 9.90 -14.89
C ASN A 54 1.49 10.54 -14.84
N GLN A 55 2.53 9.83 -14.38
CA GLN A 55 3.88 10.40 -14.27
C GLN A 55 4.54 10.63 -15.66
N PRO A 56 5.04 11.85 -15.94
CA PRO A 56 5.67 12.17 -17.23
C PRO A 56 6.91 11.30 -17.54
N GLU A 57 7.64 10.86 -16.52
CA GLU A 57 8.87 10.07 -16.67
C GLU A 57 8.61 8.73 -17.39
N LEU A 58 7.41 8.17 -17.28
CA LEU A 58 7.00 6.98 -18.03
C LEU A 58 6.91 7.22 -19.55
N SER A 59 6.76 8.47 -19.98
CA SER A 59 6.71 8.84 -21.41
C SER A 59 8.08 9.15 -22.01
N THR A 60 9.13 9.25 -21.19
CA THR A 60 10.47 9.69 -21.63
C THR A 60 11.37 8.60 -22.21
N ALA A 61 10.96 7.32 -22.14
CA ALA A 61 11.70 6.20 -22.71
C ALA A 61 10.93 5.57 -23.90
N PRO A 62 11.12 6.07 -25.13
CA PRO A 62 10.41 5.54 -26.29
C PRO A 62 10.66 4.03 -26.45
N GLY A 63 9.59 3.24 -26.43
CA GLY A 63 9.60 1.78 -26.58
C GLY A 63 9.63 0.97 -25.29
N ARG A 64 9.82 1.58 -24.11
CA ARG A 64 9.72 0.87 -22.83
C ARG A 64 8.29 0.88 -22.32
N VAL A 65 7.63 -0.27 -22.37
CA VAL A 65 6.37 -0.49 -21.66
C VAL A 65 6.69 -0.75 -20.19
N VAL A 66 6.16 0.09 -19.31
CA VAL A 66 6.22 -0.12 -17.86
C VAL A 66 4.86 -0.60 -17.40
N GLU A 67 4.82 -1.76 -16.75
CA GLU A 67 3.57 -2.28 -16.20
C GLU A 67 3.35 -1.70 -14.80
N ILE A 68 2.25 -0.97 -14.60
CA ILE A 68 1.84 -0.49 -13.27
C ILE A 68 0.50 -1.12 -12.93
N LYS A 69 0.47 -1.93 -11.86
CA LYS A 69 -0.72 -2.66 -11.45
C LYS A 69 -0.88 -2.73 -9.96
N ILE A 70 -2.14 -2.82 -9.54
CA ILE A 70 -2.51 -3.18 -8.17
C ILE A 70 -2.65 -4.69 -8.11
N LYS A 71 -2.08 -5.30 -7.07
CA LYS A 71 -2.25 -6.71 -6.74
C LYS A 71 -2.97 -6.82 -5.40
N ASP A 72 -4.04 -7.59 -5.39
CA ASP A 72 -4.76 -7.94 -4.17
C ASP A 72 -3.98 -8.96 -3.36
N THR A 73 -4.03 -8.83 -2.05
CA THR A 73 -3.43 -9.76 -1.09
C THR A 73 -4.43 -10.04 0.02
N GLU A 74 -4.19 -11.08 0.80
CA GLU A 74 -5.00 -11.42 1.98
C GLU A 74 -5.01 -10.30 3.04
N TRP A 75 -4.05 -9.38 2.97
CA TRP A 75 -3.83 -8.35 3.98
C TRP A 75 -3.96 -6.93 3.43
N GLY A 76 -4.48 -6.75 2.21
CA GLY A 76 -4.64 -5.45 1.56
C GLY A 76 -4.10 -5.45 0.12
N TYR A 77 -3.39 -4.41 -0.27
CA TYR A 77 -3.07 -4.15 -1.69
C TYR A 77 -1.59 -3.79 -1.90
N GLU A 78 -1.02 -4.24 -3.01
CA GLU A 78 0.33 -3.87 -3.45
C GLU A 78 0.26 -3.10 -4.77
N LEU A 79 0.92 -1.95 -4.84
CA LEU A 79 1.21 -1.28 -6.09
C LEU A 79 2.56 -1.78 -6.63
N LYS A 80 2.53 -2.34 -7.84
CA LYS A 80 3.72 -2.85 -8.52
C LYS A 80 4.06 -2.01 -9.74
N LYS A 81 5.35 -1.76 -9.92
CA LYS A 81 5.97 -1.24 -11.15
C LYS A 81 6.90 -2.32 -11.69
N ASP A 82 6.54 -2.91 -12.82
CA ASP A 82 7.13 -4.15 -13.33
C ASP A 82 7.10 -5.26 -12.24
N HIS A 83 8.27 -5.77 -11.84
CA HIS A 83 8.38 -6.78 -10.79
C HIS A 83 8.47 -6.20 -9.37
N GLN A 84 8.74 -4.90 -9.24
CA GLN A 84 9.03 -4.23 -7.98
C GLN A 84 7.75 -3.77 -7.26
N VAL A 85 7.65 -4.05 -5.97
CA VAL A 85 6.61 -3.46 -5.10
C VAL A 85 7.06 -2.06 -4.70
N VAL A 86 6.31 -1.04 -5.12
CA VAL A 86 6.64 0.37 -4.85
C VAL A 86 5.84 0.92 -3.67
N SER A 87 4.60 0.47 -3.50
CA SER A 87 3.78 0.75 -2.32
C SER A 87 3.04 -0.50 -1.86
N ARG A 88 2.82 -0.63 -0.56
CA ARG A 88 1.94 -1.65 0.05
C ARG A 88 1.00 -0.99 1.04
N PHE A 89 -0.28 -1.30 0.93
CA PHE A 89 -1.34 -0.90 1.85
C PHE A 89 -1.77 -2.12 2.63
N TRP A 90 -1.45 -2.15 3.91
CA TRP A 90 -1.66 -3.28 4.79
C TRP A 90 -2.76 -2.96 5.79
N VAL A 91 -3.82 -3.77 5.78
CA VAL A 91 -4.83 -3.83 6.83
C VAL A 91 -4.29 -4.68 7.98
N HIS A 92 -4.05 -4.05 9.12
CA HIS A 92 -3.47 -4.65 10.32
C HIS A 92 -4.49 -4.67 11.46
N ASP A 93 -4.78 -5.86 12.00
CA ASP A 93 -5.55 -6.04 13.23
C ASP A 93 -4.72 -5.62 14.45
N THR A 94 -5.20 -4.61 15.18
CA THR A 94 -4.52 -4.01 16.33
C THR A 94 -4.82 -4.73 17.65
N ALA A 95 -5.77 -5.66 17.66
CA ALA A 95 -6.13 -6.47 18.80
C ALA A 95 -6.46 -7.90 18.35
N PRO A 96 -5.47 -8.66 17.83
CA PRO A 96 -5.71 -10.00 17.34
C PRO A 96 -6.33 -10.86 18.44
N ALA A 97 -7.31 -11.68 18.06
CA ALA A 97 -7.93 -12.61 19.00
C ALA A 97 -6.83 -13.49 19.65
N VAL A 98 -6.85 -13.57 20.98
CA VAL A 98 -5.97 -14.48 21.70
C VAL A 98 -6.30 -15.89 21.25
N ILE A 99 -5.32 -16.59 20.66
CA ILE A 99 -5.45 -18.02 20.35
C ILE A 99 -5.28 -18.77 21.68
N PRO A 100 -6.33 -19.37 22.25
CA PRO A 100 -6.20 -20.09 23.52
C PRO A 100 -5.37 -21.36 23.28
N GLY A 101 -4.24 -21.49 23.99
CA GLY A 101 -3.43 -22.71 24.00
C GLY A 101 -2.13 -22.69 23.18
N ALA A 102 -1.56 -21.52 22.88
CA ALA A 102 -0.17 -21.42 22.41
C ALA A 102 0.83 -21.51 23.58
#